data_AF-A0A832FLX7-F1
#
_entry.id   AF-A0A832FLX7-F1
#
_cell.length_a   1.000
_cell.length_b   1.000
_cell.length_c   1.000
_cell.angle_alpha   90.00
_cell.angle_beta   90.00
_cell.angle_gamma   90.00
#
_symmetry.space_group_name_H-M   'P 1'
#
loop_
_entity.id
_entity.type
_entity.pdbx_description
1 polymer ?
#
loop_
_entity_poly.entity_id
_entity_poly.type
_entity_poly.pdbx_seq_one_letter_code
_entity_poly.pdbx_strand_id
1 'polypeptide(L)'
;MNDRPELQYGQQPGLREQPHDLGGRLRRMLVLPADAHLELETCRALDFPQAVYWFRATFSSDQKEEEIVPAAVDLHYLRLVRHYDKLLERVHLAEHPGQRLPEVRRASTAAGLVLAQQSVLRTISGLANIRSRELRTRVARQAERMRRYYDDLQAELAAGRQRQIDAEELQRRSAAIEREARQRIEELYAKSRMTVRLSLLHVAVIHQPKLSVCVQVRLGSAAVEPLNVVWDPLLETVEAVPCGSCQRPTLAWGAAVRARLVCPECSRNGPASPAGKPSEAKPRRPR
;
A
#
# COMPACT_ATOMS: atom_id res chain seq x y z
N MET A 1 -46.70 -10.85 31.75
CA MET A 1 -46.89 -10.31 30.40
C MET A 1 -45.89 -9.18 30.24
N ASN A 2 -44.77 -9.47 29.57
CA ASN A 2 -43.69 -8.51 29.32
C ASN A 2 -43.72 -8.18 27.83
N ASP A 3 -44.31 -7.05 27.48
CA ASP A 3 -44.17 -6.47 26.14
C ASP A 3 -42.80 -5.83 26.03
N ARG A 4 -41.95 -6.42 25.18
CA ARG A 4 -40.75 -5.77 24.67
C ARG A 4 -41.14 -5.02 23.39
N PRO A 5 -40.74 -3.75 23.23
CA PRO A 5 -41.01 -3.04 21.99
C PRO A 5 -40.12 -3.61 20.88
N GLU A 6 -40.75 -4.14 19.83
CA GLU A 6 -40.13 -4.39 18.54
C GLU A 6 -39.67 -3.05 17.97
N LEU A 7 -38.37 -2.78 18.05
CA LEU A 7 -37.74 -1.71 17.29
C LEU A 7 -37.76 -2.13 15.81
N GLN A 8 -38.72 -1.60 15.07
CA GLN A 8 -38.73 -1.67 13.60
C GLN A 8 -37.53 -0.88 13.07
N TYR A 9 -36.44 -1.58 12.74
CA TYR A 9 -35.32 -1.03 12.00
C TYR A 9 -35.78 -0.75 10.56
N GLY A 10 -35.78 0.53 10.19
CA GLY A 10 -36.08 0.96 8.83
C GLY A 10 -35.07 0.35 7.86
N GLN A 11 -35.58 -0.31 6.82
CA GLN A 11 -34.78 -0.95 5.79
C GLN A 11 -33.89 0.08 5.08
N GLN A 12 -32.59 0.01 5.31
CA GLN A 12 -31.62 0.70 4.45
C GLN A 12 -31.52 -0.06 3.12
N PRO A 13 -31.53 0.65 1.98
CA PRO A 13 -31.17 0.03 0.71
C PRO A 13 -29.70 -0.40 0.76
N GLY A 14 -29.43 -1.70 0.87
CA GLY A 14 -28.09 -2.28 0.72
C GLY A 14 -27.57 -3.12 1.89
N LEU A 15 -28.02 -2.89 3.13
CA LEU A 15 -27.75 -3.82 4.24
C LEU A 15 -28.92 -4.77 4.39
N ARG A 16 -28.83 -5.96 3.78
CA ARG A 16 -29.55 -7.11 4.34
C ARG A 16 -28.90 -7.41 5.68
N GLU A 17 -29.59 -7.10 6.77
CA GLU A 17 -29.13 -7.34 8.15
C GLU A 17 -28.68 -8.79 8.38
N GLN A 18 -29.14 -9.72 7.53
CA GLN A 18 -28.56 -11.06 7.35
C GLN A 18 -28.54 -11.44 5.85
N PRO A 19 -27.37 -11.57 5.22
CA PRO A 19 -27.25 -12.20 3.90
C PRO A 19 -27.89 -13.59 3.94
N HIS A 20 -28.60 -13.95 2.87
CA HIS A 20 -29.16 -15.30 2.78
C HIS A 20 -28.03 -16.33 2.91
N ASP A 21 -28.22 -17.29 3.82
CA ASP A 21 -27.24 -18.34 4.14
C ASP A 21 -25.86 -17.78 4.59
N LEU A 22 -25.83 -16.73 5.42
CA LEU A 22 -24.56 -16.22 5.98
C LEU A 22 -23.75 -17.35 6.62
N GLY A 23 -24.38 -18.25 7.39
CA GLY A 23 -23.70 -19.39 8.00
C GLY A 23 -23.05 -20.34 7.00
N GLY A 24 -23.76 -20.71 5.93
CA GLY A 24 -23.16 -21.53 4.86
C GLY A 24 -22.07 -20.79 4.09
N ARG A 25 -22.21 -19.47 3.87
CA ARG A 25 -21.14 -18.63 3.29
C ARG A 25 -19.88 -18.64 4.17
N LEU A 26 -20.01 -18.43 5.47
CA LEU A 26 -18.89 -18.47 6.41
C LEU A 26 -18.20 -19.85 6.41
N ARG A 27 -18.97 -20.94 6.42
CA ARG A 27 -18.42 -22.32 6.35
C ARG A 27 -17.65 -22.59 5.07
N ARG A 28 -18.02 -21.98 3.94
CA ARG A 28 -17.31 -22.13 2.66
C ARG A 28 -16.01 -21.32 2.61
N MET A 29 -15.95 -20.18 3.32
CA MET A 29 -14.80 -19.26 3.26
C MET A 29 -13.79 -19.48 4.37
N LEU A 30 -14.21 -20.00 5.52
CA LEU A 30 -13.34 -20.34 6.63
C LEU A 30 -12.88 -21.79 6.49
N VAL A 31 -11.56 -22.02 6.55
CA VAL A 31 -11.01 -23.36 6.62
C VAL A 31 -10.86 -23.72 8.09
N LEU A 32 -11.70 -24.61 8.58
CA LEU A 32 -11.69 -25.11 9.96
C LEU A 32 -11.17 -26.56 10.01
N PRO A 33 -10.81 -27.08 11.20
CA PRO A 33 -10.53 -28.51 11.38
C PRO A 33 -11.69 -29.40 10.89
N ALA A 34 -11.40 -30.64 10.48
CA ALA A 34 -12.37 -31.51 9.81
C ALA A 34 -13.58 -31.89 10.69
N ASP A 35 -13.42 -31.91 12.00
CA ASP A 35 -14.43 -32.19 13.03
C ASP A 35 -15.08 -30.92 13.60
N ALA A 36 -14.86 -29.77 12.94
CA ALA A 36 -15.35 -28.48 13.41
C ALA A 36 -16.79 -28.21 12.96
N HIS A 37 -17.65 -27.87 13.91
CA HIS A 37 -18.98 -27.33 13.68
C HIS A 37 -19.00 -25.84 13.99
N LEU A 38 -19.56 -25.04 13.08
CA LEU A 38 -19.73 -23.60 13.23
C LEU A 38 -21.20 -23.27 13.48
N GLU A 39 -21.45 -22.56 14.59
CA GLU A 39 -22.74 -21.99 14.99
C GLU A 39 -22.61 -20.47 15.07
N LEU A 40 -23.60 -19.74 14.56
CA LEU A 40 -23.63 -18.27 14.65
C LEU A 40 -24.28 -17.88 15.98
N GLU A 41 -23.56 -17.15 16.82
CA GLU A 41 -24.12 -16.67 18.10
C GLU A 41 -24.74 -15.30 17.96
N THR A 42 -23.99 -14.36 17.36
CA THR A 42 -24.43 -12.98 17.18
C THR A 42 -23.99 -12.43 15.84
N CYS A 43 -24.80 -11.55 15.26
CA CYS A 43 -24.51 -10.82 14.04
C CYS A 43 -24.94 -9.36 14.25
N ARG A 44 -24.03 -8.42 14.03
CA ARG A 44 -24.29 -6.98 14.22
C ARG A 44 -23.70 -6.20 13.07
N ALA A 45 -24.47 -5.26 12.54
CA ALA A 45 -23.95 -4.25 11.61
C ALA A 45 -23.14 -3.22 12.39
N LEU A 46 -21.91 -2.96 11.95
CA LEU A 46 -21.00 -1.95 12.51
C LEU A 46 -20.37 -1.15 11.38
N ASP A 47 -19.95 0.07 11.68
CA ASP A 47 -19.14 0.88 10.77
C ASP A 47 -17.66 0.52 10.91
N PHE A 48 -17.03 0.21 9.78
CA PHE A 48 -15.60 -0.07 9.64
C PHE A 48 -14.91 1.07 8.87
N PRO A 49 -14.25 2.01 9.55
CA PRO A 49 -13.63 3.15 8.90
C PRO A 49 -12.45 2.75 8.01
N GLN A 50 -12.55 3.07 6.72
CA GLN A 50 -11.51 2.91 5.71
C GLN A 50 -10.93 4.29 5.39
N ALA A 51 -9.63 4.50 5.60
CA ALA A 51 -8.98 5.76 5.27
C ALA A 51 -8.32 5.69 3.89
N VAL A 52 -8.71 6.58 2.98
CA VAL A 52 -8.09 6.75 1.66
C VAL A 52 -7.21 7.99 1.69
N TYR A 53 -5.94 7.83 1.36
CA TYR A 53 -4.91 8.86 1.32
C TYR A 53 -4.52 9.12 -0.13
N TRP A 54 -4.68 10.35 -0.60
CA TRP A 54 -4.22 10.75 -1.92
C TRP A 54 -2.88 11.46 -1.80
N PHE A 55 -1.84 10.90 -2.43
CA PHE A 55 -0.54 11.52 -2.49
C PHE A 55 -0.29 12.09 -3.88
N ARG A 56 0.30 13.28 -3.95
CA ARG A 56 0.91 13.80 -5.16
C ARG A 56 2.39 13.46 -5.17
N ALA A 57 2.81 12.71 -6.18
CA ALA A 57 4.20 12.53 -6.55
C ALA A 57 4.55 13.50 -7.67
N THR A 58 5.54 14.35 -7.44
CA THR A 58 6.09 15.27 -8.43
C THR A 58 7.47 14.78 -8.84
N PHE A 59 7.61 14.38 -10.09
CA PHE A 59 8.87 14.04 -10.72
C PHE A 59 9.42 15.29 -11.39
N SER A 60 10.67 15.65 -11.11
CA SER A 60 11.28 16.87 -11.64
C SER A 60 12.66 16.58 -12.18
N SER A 61 12.83 16.85 -13.48
CA SER A 61 14.10 16.90 -14.22
C SER A 61 14.12 18.20 -15.05
N ASP A 62 14.44 18.12 -16.34
CA ASP A 62 14.14 19.12 -17.36
C ASP A 62 12.64 19.36 -17.55
N GLN A 63 11.80 18.38 -17.18
CA GLN A 63 10.35 18.48 -17.19
C GLN A 63 9.78 18.18 -15.80
N LYS A 64 8.58 18.70 -15.54
CA LYS A 64 7.83 18.44 -14.32
C LYS A 64 6.62 17.60 -14.65
N GLU A 65 6.53 16.43 -14.05
CA GLU A 65 5.39 15.52 -14.18
C GLU A 65 4.78 15.28 -12.80
N GLU A 66 3.45 15.24 -12.74
CA GLU A 66 2.71 15.01 -11.50
C GLU A 66 1.80 13.80 -11.63
N GLU A 67 1.73 13.01 -10.56
CA GLU A 67 0.89 11.83 -10.49
C GLU A 67 0.20 11.76 -9.12
N ILE A 68 -1.09 11.42 -9.12
CA ILE A 68 -1.85 11.19 -7.91
C ILE A 68 -1.89 9.70 -7.63
N VAL A 69 -1.32 9.29 -6.50
CA VAL A 69 -1.26 7.89 -6.08
C VAL A 69 -2.08 7.73 -4.81
N PRO A 70 -3.27 7.12 -4.91
CA PRO A 70 -4.07 6.79 -3.74
C PRO A 70 -3.51 5.55 -3.02
N ALA A 71 -3.70 5.50 -1.71
CA ALA A 71 -3.55 4.31 -0.90
C ALA A 71 -4.67 4.26 0.14
N ALA A 72 -5.28 3.10 0.31
CA ALA A 72 -6.37 2.91 1.27
C ALA A 72 -5.95 1.96 2.39
N VAL A 73 -6.42 2.25 3.59
CA VAL A 73 -6.11 1.50 4.81
C VAL A 73 -7.38 1.25 5.60
N ASP A 74 -7.62 -0.01 5.92
CA ASP A 74 -8.59 -0.42 6.92
C ASP A 74 -8.06 -0.04 8.30
N LEU A 75 -8.75 0.87 8.99
CA LEU A 75 -8.33 1.32 10.31
C LEU A 75 -8.65 0.31 11.42
N HIS A 76 -9.51 -0.68 11.16
CA HIS A 76 -9.79 -1.73 12.14
C HIS A 76 -8.59 -2.68 12.29
N TYR A 77 -8.12 -3.27 11.19
CA TYR A 77 -6.97 -4.17 11.21
C TYR A 77 -5.62 -3.49 10.95
N LEU A 78 -5.63 -2.20 10.59
CA LEU A 78 -4.46 -1.45 10.13
C LEU A 78 -3.77 -2.14 8.93
N ARG A 79 -4.54 -2.38 7.86
CA ARG A 79 -4.10 -3.12 6.66
C ARG A 79 -4.43 -2.37 5.39
N LEU A 80 -3.64 -2.60 4.34
CA LEU A 80 -3.90 -2.01 3.03
C LEU A 80 -5.15 -2.62 2.39
N VAL A 81 -6.03 -1.76 1.90
CA VAL A 81 -7.21 -2.13 1.12
C VAL A 81 -6.84 -2.09 -0.35
N ARG A 82 -6.88 -3.24 -1.02
CA ARG A 82 -6.47 -3.35 -2.43
C ARG A 82 -7.58 -2.97 -3.41
N HIS A 83 -8.84 -3.08 -2.99
CA HIS A 83 -10.04 -2.86 -3.79
C HIS A 83 -10.71 -1.52 -3.42
N TYR A 84 -9.91 -0.49 -3.14
CA TYR A 84 -10.43 0.81 -2.70
C TYR A 84 -11.16 1.55 -3.82
N ASP A 85 -10.88 1.20 -5.07
CA ASP A 85 -11.64 1.61 -6.24
C ASP A 85 -13.13 1.30 -6.05
N LYS A 86 -13.46 0.08 -5.62
CA LYS A 86 -14.85 -0.31 -5.31
C LYS A 86 -15.46 0.52 -4.19
N LEU A 87 -14.66 0.93 -3.19
CA LEU A 87 -15.15 1.81 -2.12
C LEU A 87 -15.48 3.23 -2.63
N LEU A 88 -14.83 3.67 -3.71
CA LEU A 88 -14.98 5.01 -4.28
C LEU A 88 -15.96 5.04 -5.46
N GLU A 89 -16.44 3.89 -5.92
CA GLU A 89 -17.45 3.82 -6.97
C GLU A 89 -18.75 4.50 -6.51
N ARG A 90 -19.25 5.44 -7.31
CA ARG A 90 -20.43 6.26 -6.97
C ARG A 90 -21.66 5.42 -6.63
N VAL A 91 -21.83 4.25 -7.26
CA VAL A 91 -22.94 3.34 -6.99
C VAL A 91 -22.94 2.79 -5.56
N HIS A 92 -21.79 2.81 -4.89
CA HIS A 92 -21.61 2.32 -3.52
C HIS A 92 -21.53 3.44 -2.49
N LEU A 93 -21.47 4.70 -2.93
CA LEU A 93 -21.45 5.87 -2.06
C LEU A 93 -22.87 6.41 -1.90
N ALA A 94 -23.33 6.50 -0.67
CA ALA A 94 -24.60 7.15 -0.38
C ALA A 94 -24.46 8.67 -0.58
N GLU A 95 -25.38 9.27 -1.35
CA GLU A 95 -25.43 10.74 -1.53
C GLU A 95 -25.74 11.47 -0.21
N HIS A 96 -26.46 10.79 0.67
CA HIS A 96 -26.80 11.27 2.01
C HIS A 96 -26.19 10.33 3.05
N PRO A 97 -25.69 10.85 4.18
CA PRO A 97 -25.22 10.01 5.26
C PRO A 97 -26.31 9.03 5.71
N GLY A 98 -25.97 7.74 5.74
CA GLY A 98 -26.87 6.71 6.27
C GLY A 98 -27.07 6.85 7.78
N GLN A 99 -27.88 5.95 8.35
CA GLN A 99 -27.96 5.78 9.79
C GLN A 99 -26.57 5.46 10.34
N ARG A 100 -26.16 6.18 11.39
CA ARG A 100 -24.89 5.89 12.05
C ARG A 100 -24.97 4.53 12.73
N LEU A 101 -24.07 3.62 12.36
CA LEU A 101 -23.89 2.38 13.08
C LEU A 101 -22.85 2.59 14.20
N PRO A 102 -22.82 1.72 15.22
CA PRO A 102 -21.73 1.71 16.16
C PRO A 102 -20.41 1.45 15.41
N GLU A 103 -19.38 2.26 15.71
CA GLU A 103 -18.07 2.12 15.08
C GLU A 103 -17.27 0.99 15.74
N VAL A 104 -16.59 0.19 14.93
CA VAL A 104 -15.64 -0.80 15.43
C VAL A 104 -14.42 -0.12 16.05
N ARG A 105 -13.74 -0.79 16.99
CA ARG A 105 -12.45 -0.32 17.49
C ARG A 105 -11.47 -0.14 16.32
N ARG A 106 -10.85 1.03 16.21
CA ARG A 106 -9.90 1.35 15.15
C ARG A 106 -8.63 2.04 15.64
N ALA A 107 -7.62 2.02 14.79
CA ALA A 107 -6.44 2.86 14.89
C ALA A 107 -6.72 4.29 14.43
N SER A 108 -5.80 5.21 14.74
CA SER A 108 -5.86 6.59 14.27
C SER A 108 -5.54 6.70 12.78
N THR A 109 -6.02 7.77 12.14
CA THR A 109 -5.64 8.12 10.76
C THR A 109 -4.13 8.38 10.65
N ALA A 110 -3.49 8.89 11.71
CA ALA A 110 -2.03 9.03 11.74
C ALA A 110 -1.30 7.67 11.65
N ALA A 111 -1.80 6.63 12.34
CA ALA A 111 -1.24 5.29 12.21
C ALA A 111 -1.44 4.72 10.80
N GLY A 112 -2.62 4.95 10.20
CA GLY A 112 -2.90 4.56 8.82
C GLY A 112 -2.01 5.27 7.79
N LEU A 113 -1.71 6.55 8.01
CA LEU A 113 -0.84 7.34 7.13
C LEU A 113 0.56 6.71 6.97
N VAL A 114 1.13 6.17 8.06
CA VAL A 114 2.45 5.52 8.01
C VAL A 114 2.43 4.31 7.06
N LEU A 115 1.38 3.48 7.15
CA LEU A 115 1.22 2.32 6.27
C LEU A 115 0.96 2.75 4.82
N ALA A 116 0.14 3.78 4.61
CA ALA A 116 -0.15 4.34 3.30
C ALA A 116 1.12 4.89 2.64
N GLN A 117 1.94 5.66 3.37
CA GLN A 117 3.23 6.17 2.90
C GLN A 117 4.17 5.04 2.48
N GLN A 118 4.32 4.00 3.30
CA GLN A 118 5.16 2.84 2.96
C GLN A 118 4.69 2.15 1.66
N SER A 119 3.38 2.03 1.48
CA SER A 119 2.82 1.45 0.26
C SER A 119 3.11 2.31 -0.97
N VAL A 120 2.83 3.61 -0.88
CA VAL A 120 3.03 4.56 -1.99
C VAL A 120 4.50 4.70 -2.34
N LEU A 121 5.40 4.71 -1.35
CA LEU A 121 6.85 4.75 -1.61
C LEU A 121 7.33 3.56 -2.44
N ARG A 122 6.77 2.36 -2.25
CA ARG A 122 7.11 1.21 -3.12
C ARG A 122 6.66 1.43 -4.56
N THR A 123 5.43 1.89 -4.77
CA THR A 123 4.89 2.20 -6.10
C THR A 123 5.71 3.29 -6.80
N ILE A 124 5.95 4.40 -6.10
CA ILE A 124 6.70 5.55 -6.63
C ILE A 124 8.16 5.18 -6.91
N SER A 125 8.80 4.36 -6.06
CA SER A 125 10.17 3.90 -6.32
C SER A 125 10.24 3.10 -7.63
N GLY A 126 9.25 2.24 -7.90
CA GLY A 126 9.13 1.52 -9.17
C GLY A 126 9.02 2.46 -10.36
N LEU A 127 8.09 3.43 -10.30
CA LEU A 127 7.88 4.42 -11.36
C LEU A 127 9.12 5.32 -11.58
N ALA A 128 9.75 5.76 -10.51
CA ALA A 128 10.98 6.54 -10.56
C ALA A 128 12.12 5.76 -11.23
N ASN A 129 12.27 4.47 -10.94
CA ASN A 129 13.31 3.66 -11.58
C ASN A 129 13.09 3.55 -13.10
N ILE A 130 11.84 3.36 -13.53
CA ILE A 130 11.47 3.30 -14.95
C ILE A 130 11.80 4.64 -15.63
N ARG A 131 11.25 5.75 -15.11
CA ARG A 131 11.46 7.09 -15.69
C ARG A 131 12.93 7.52 -15.67
N SER A 132 13.66 7.21 -14.59
CA SER A 132 15.10 7.51 -14.52
C SER A 132 15.88 6.76 -15.58
N ARG A 133 15.51 5.53 -15.91
CA ARG A 133 16.18 4.75 -16.95
C ARG A 133 15.94 5.35 -18.33
N GLU A 134 14.69 5.68 -18.64
CA GLU A 134 14.31 6.32 -19.91
C GLU A 134 15.02 7.67 -20.10
N LEU A 135 15.02 8.50 -19.04
CA LEU A 135 15.69 9.79 -19.04
C LEU A 135 17.19 9.65 -19.28
N ARG A 136 17.87 8.72 -18.59
CA ARG A 136 19.31 8.45 -18.80
C ARG A 136 19.59 8.04 -20.25
N THR A 137 18.77 7.18 -20.84
CA THR A 137 18.93 6.78 -22.24
C THR A 137 18.77 7.97 -23.19
N ARG A 138 17.76 8.83 -22.97
CA ARG A 138 17.55 10.04 -23.78
C ARG A 138 18.72 11.01 -23.67
N VAL A 139 19.17 11.28 -22.44
CA VAL A 139 20.30 12.18 -22.13
C VAL A 139 21.59 11.66 -22.74
N ALA A 140 21.86 10.35 -22.65
CA ALA A 140 23.05 9.76 -23.25
C ALA A 140 23.08 9.95 -24.78
N ARG A 141 21.94 9.75 -25.46
CA ARG A 141 21.84 10.02 -26.91
C ARG A 141 22.04 11.50 -27.24
N GLN A 142 21.52 12.40 -26.42
CA GLN A 142 21.70 13.84 -26.62
C GLN A 142 23.15 14.28 -26.39
N ALA A 143 23.79 13.78 -25.32
CA ALA A 143 25.19 14.04 -25.04
C ALA A 143 26.09 13.53 -26.19
N GLU A 144 25.78 12.34 -26.73
CA GLU A 144 26.49 11.80 -27.89
C GLU A 144 26.34 12.69 -29.14
N ARG A 145 25.13 13.20 -29.42
CA ARG A 145 24.93 14.17 -30.51
C ARG A 145 25.71 15.46 -30.29
N MET A 146 25.77 15.95 -29.06
CA MET A 146 26.53 17.17 -28.72
C MET A 146 28.03 16.95 -28.90
N ARG A 147 28.57 15.79 -28.51
CA ARG A 147 29.98 15.44 -28.74
C ARG A 147 30.33 15.50 -30.22
N ARG A 148 29.55 14.80 -31.06
CA ARG A 148 29.76 14.79 -32.52
C ARG A 148 29.75 16.20 -33.11
N TYR A 149 28.79 17.04 -32.70
CA TYR A 149 28.75 18.44 -33.14
C TYR A 149 30.03 19.22 -32.80
N TYR A 150 30.56 19.07 -31.58
CA TYR A 150 31.80 19.73 -31.20
C TYR A 150 33.05 19.11 -31.83
N ASP A 151 33.05 17.80 -32.08
CA ASP A 151 34.11 17.11 -32.82
C ASP A 151 34.16 17.60 -34.28
N ASP A 152 33.00 17.76 -34.92
CA ASP A 152 32.89 18.34 -36.27
C ASP A 152 33.41 19.79 -36.28
N LEU A 153 33.04 20.60 -35.27
CA LEU A 153 33.51 21.97 -35.13
C LEU A 153 35.04 22.04 -34.92
N GLN A 154 35.62 21.11 -34.16
CA GLN A 154 37.08 20.99 -34.04
C GLN A 154 37.73 20.61 -35.36
N ALA A 155 37.15 19.67 -36.10
CA ALA A 155 37.66 19.25 -37.39
C ALA A 155 37.63 20.41 -38.42
N GLU A 156 36.56 21.20 -38.44
CA GLU A 156 36.45 22.41 -39.27
C GLU A 156 37.50 23.45 -38.89
N LEU A 157 37.69 23.71 -37.59
CA LEU A 157 38.72 24.63 -37.10
C LEU A 157 40.13 24.15 -37.51
N ALA A 158 40.41 22.85 -37.40
CA ALA A 158 41.67 22.24 -37.79
C ALA A 158 41.89 22.27 -39.32
N ALA A 159 40.86 22.03 -40.12
CA ALA A 159 40.90 22.16 -41.58
C ALA A 159 41.12 23.63 -42.02
N GLY A 160 40.63 24.59 -41.23
CA GLY A 160 40.92 26.02 -41.36
C GLY A 160 42.41 26.38 -41.27
N ARG A 161 43.30 25.49 -40.80
CA ARG A 161 44.77 25.68 -40.78
C ARG A 161 45.37 26.03 -42.15
N GLN A 162 44.70 25.69 -43.24
CA GLN A 162 45.17 26.04 -44.59
C GLN A 162 45.05 27.54 -44.92
N ARG A 163 44.46 28.36 -44.04
CA ARG A 163 44.40 29.82 -44.19
C ARG A 163 45.03 30.51 -42.97
N GLN A 164 46.33 30.83 -43.03
CA GLN A 164 47.06 31.88 -42.27
C GLN A 164 46.74 32.11 -40.76
N ILE A 165 46.19 31.14 -40.02
CA ILE A 165 45.97 31.26 -38.57
C ILE A 165 47.22 30.78 -37.83
N ASP A 166 47.71 31.58 -36.89
CA ASP A 166 48.82 31.25 -36.01
C ASP A 166 48.51 30.01 -35.14
N ALA A 167 49.51 29.15 -34.91
CA ALA A 167 49.38 27.89 -34.19
C ALA A 167 48.89 28.11 -32.75
N GLU A 168 49.33 29.18 -32.09
CA GLU A 168 48.89 29.52 -30.74
C GLU A 168 47.42 29.94 -30.67
N GLU A 169 46.96 30.71 -31.66
CA GLU A 169 45.57 31.16 -31.74
C GLU A 169 44.64 29.98 -32.02
N LEU A 170 45.06 29.04 -32.87
CA LEU A 170 44.33 27.80 -33.12
C LEU A 170 44.22 26.95 -31.85
N GLN A 171 45.32 26.80 -31.09
CA GLN A 171 45.32 26.03 -29.85
C GLN A 171 44.40 26.65 -28.80
N ARG A 172 44.41 27.99 -28.68
CA ARG A 172 43.49 28.73 -27.81
C ARG A 172 42.03 28.51 -28.18
N ARG A 173 41.69 28.55 -29.47
CA ARG A 173 40.33 28.30 -29.96
C ARG A 173 39.89 26.86 -29.74
N SER A 174 40.77 25.89 -30.03
CA SER A 174 40.49 24.47 -29.77
C SER A 174 40.19 24.21 -28.29
N ALA A 175 41.04 24.73 -27.39
CA ALA A 175 40.83 24.61 -25.94
C ALA A 175 39.57 25.34 -25.45
N ALA A 176 39.13 26.40 -26.13
CA ALA A 176 37.85 27.05 -25.82
C ALA A 176 36.66 26.15 -26.21
N ILE A 177 36.69 25.54 -27.40
CA ILE A 177 35.66 24.59 -27.87
C ILE A 177 35.54 23.40 -26.91
N GLU A 178 36.67 22.81 -26.48
CA GLU A 178 36.65 21.67 -25.54
C GLU A 178 36.03 22.02 -24.20
N ARG A 179 36.36 23.20 -23.67
CA ARG A 179 35.81 23.68 -22.40
C ARG A 179 34.31 23.90 -22.52
N GLU A 180 33.86 24.52 -23.62
CA GLU A 180 32.43 24.70 -23.86
C GLU A 180 31.71 23.36 -24.01
N ALA A 181 32.25 22.43 -24.80
CA ALA A 181 31.67 21.10 -24.98
C ALA A 181 31.50 20.37 -23.65
N ARG A 182 32.54 20.39 -22.81
CA ARG A 182 32.51 19.80 -21.47
C ARG A 182 31.45 20.45 -20.59
N GLN A 183 31.45 21.79 -20.53
CA GLN A 183 30.49 22.54 -19.73
C GLN A 183 29.04 22.24 -20.16
N ARG A 184 28.75 22.24 -21.47
CA ARG A 184 27.40 21.99 -21.98
C ARG A 184 26.93 20.57 -21.70
N ILE A 185 27.81 19.58 -21.80
CA ILE A 185 27.49 18.19 -21.48
C ILE A 185 27.26 18.03 -19.96
N GLU A 186 28.08 18.66 -19.12
CA GLU A 186 27.89 18.66 -17.66
C GLU A 186 26.57 19.34 -17.26
N GLU A 187 26.25 20.49 -17.87
CA GLU A 187 24.98 21.19 -17.69
C GLU A 187 23.78 20.30 -18.08
N LEU A 188 23.89 19.56 -19.19
CA LEU A 188 22.86 18.62 -19.61
C LEU A 188 22.64 17.53 -18.56
N TYR A 189 23.72 16.92 -18.05
CA TYR A 189 23.61 15.90 -17.01
C TYR A 189 23.02 16.47 -15.71
N ALA A 190 23.49 17.65 -15.28
CA ALA A 190 23.00 18.32 -14.08
C ALA A 190 21.49 18.61 -14.15
N LYS A 191 21.02 19.15 -15.28
CA LYS A 191 19.58 19.43 -15.51
C LYS A 191 18.73 18.16 -15.61
N SER A 192 19.32 17.06 -16.05
CA SER A 192 18.62 15.77 -16.17
C SER A 192 18.54 14.97 -14.87
N ARG A 193 19.03 15.50 -13.75
CA ARG A 193 18.91 14.81 -12.46
C ARG A 193 17.45 14.80 -12.01
N MET A 194 16.85 13.62 -12.02
CA MET A 194 15.48 13.46 -11.54
C MET A 194 15.41 13.50 -10.01
N THR A 195 14.46 14.27 -9.51
CA THR A 195 14.05 14.31 -8.11
C THR A 195 12.58 13.96 -8.00
N VAL A 196 12.20 13.32 -6.89
CA VAL A 196 10.80 12.95 -6.64
C VAL A 196 10.38 13.53 -5.31
N ARG A 197 9.33 14.35 -5.32
CA ARG A 197 8.72 14.91 -4.11
C ARG A 197 7.36 14.25 -3.90
N LEU A 198 7.18 13.63 -2.74
CA LEU A 198 5.89 13.08 -2.32
C LEU A 198 5.22 14.05 -1.34
N SER A 199 3.93 14.33 -1.53
CA SER A 199 3.14 15.16 -0.63
C SER A 199 1.75 14.56 -0.45
N LEU A 200 1.23 14.54 0.78
CA LEU A 200 -0.15 14.17 1.05
C LEU A 200 -1.06 15.32 0.62
N LEU A 201 -2.05 15.04 -0.24
CA LEU A 201 -3.04 16.01 -0.70
C LEU A 201 -4.30 15.99 0.16
N HIS A 202 -4.85 14.79 0.38
CA HIS A 202 -6.16 14.63 0.99
C HIS A 202 -6.25 13.30 1.74
N VAL A 203 -7.09 13.28 2.77
CA VAL A 203 -7.48 12.07 3.49
C VAL A 203 -9.00 12.04 3.59
N ALA A 204 -9.62 10.97 3.09
CA ALA A 204 -11.04 10.71 3.30
C ALA A 204 -11.18 9.49 4.22
N VAL A 205 -12.13 9.55 5.14
CA VAL A 205 -12.52 8.40 5.95
C VAL A 205 -13.90 7.96 5.49
N ILE A 206 -13.96 6.77 4.91
CA ILE A 206 -15.18 6.14 4.42
C ILE A 206 -15.66 5.19 5.51
N HIS A 207 -16.84 5.44 6.04
CA HIS A 207 -17.50 4.54 6.99
C HIS A 207 -18.22 3.47 6.17
N GLN A 208 -17.66 2.26 6.16
CA GLN A 208 -18.25 1.14 5.44
C GLN A 208 -19.02 0.26 6.43
N PRO A 209 -20.34 0.10 6.26
CA PRO A 209 -21.09 -0.88 7.04
C PRO A 209 -20.65 -2.31 6.71
N LYS A 210 -20.30 -3.09 7.74
CA LYS A 210 -20.02 -4.52 7.63
C LYS A 210 -20.71 -5.28 8.74
N LEU A 211 -20.81 -6.60 8.61
CA LEU A 211 -21.37 -7.45 9.65
C LEU A 211 -20.25 -8.05 10.50
N SER A 212 -20.23 -7.72 11.78
CA SER A 212 -19.42 -8.40 12.78
C SER A 212 -20.20 -9.61 13.28
N VAL A 213 -19.65 -10.81 13.08
CA VAL A 213 -20.28 -12.08 13.39
C VAL A 213 -19.45 -12.82 14.42
N CYS A 214 -20.03 -13.09 15.59
CA CYS A 214 -19.46 -14.01 16.57
C CYS A 214 -19.89 -15.42 16.20
N VAL A 215 -18.92 -16.30 15.92
CA VAL A 215 -19.16 -17.70 15.63
C VAL A 215 -18.59 -18.58 16.73
N GLN A 216 -19.44 -19.44 17.28
CA GLN A 216 -19.02 -20.50 18.17
C GLN A 216 -18.54 -21.66 17.31
N VAL A 217 -17.30 -22.09 17.56
CA VAL A 217 -16.74 -23.28 16.92
C VAL A 217 -16.73 -24.41 17.95
N ARG A 218 -17.13 -25.60 17.53
CA ARG A 218 -17.07 -26.83 18.33
C ARG A 218 -16.21 -27.86 17.62
N LEU A 219 -15.25 -28.46 18.33
CA LEU A 219 -14.42 -29.56 17.84
C LEU A 219 -14.88 -30.84 18.53
N GLY A 220 -15.61 -31.69 17.81
CA GLY A 220 -16.35 -32.79 18.43
C GLY A 220 -17.33 -32.26 19.49
N SER A 221 -17.19 -32.70 20.75
CA SER A 221 -18.02 -32.25 21.88
C SER A 221 -17.47 -31.01 22.61
N ALA A 222 -16.25 -30.57 22.30
CA ALA A 222 -15.60 -29.46 22.99
C ALA A 222 -15.88 -28.12 22.29
N ALA A 223 -16.42 -27.15 23.03
CA ALA A 223 -16.48 -25.76 22.57
C ALA A 223 -15.08 -25.13 22.65
N VAL A 224 -14.64 -24.49 21.57
CA VAL A 224 -13.43 -23.66 21.55
C VAL A 224 -13.78 -22.20 21.76
N GLU A 225 -12.77 -21.35 21.95
CA GLU A 225 -12.96 -19.89 22.04
C GLU A 225 -13.74 -19.34 20.82
N PRO A 226 -14.76 -18.49 21.01
CA PRO A 226 -15.53 -17.90 19.91
C PRO A 226 -14.63 -17.11 18.97
N LEU A 227 -14.92 -17.20 17.67
CA LEU A 227 -14.22 -16.46 16.64
C LEU A 227 -15.08 -15.28 16.17
N ASN A 228 -14.52 -14.07 16.21
CA ASN A 228 -15.16 -12.89 15.64
C ASN A 228 -14.68 -12.72 14.19
N VAL A 229 -15.60 -12.85 13.24
CA VAL A 229 -15.33 -12.67 11.80
C VAL A 229 -16.08 -11.45 11.27
N VAL A 230 -15.52 -10.80 10.27
CA VAL A 230 -16.15 -9.66 9.60
C VAL A 230 -16.56 -10.09 8.20
N TRP A 231 -17.85 -9.97 7.92
CA TRP A 231 -18.40 -10.14 6.57
C TRP A 231 -18.51 -8.78 5.90
N ASP A 232 -17.81 -8.64 4.78
CA ASP A 232 -17.88 -7.46 3.91
C ASP A 232 -18.98 -7.66 2.85
N PRO A 233 -20.12 -6.94 2.95
CA PRO A 233 -21.21 -7.06 1.99
C PRO A 233 -20.89 -6.44 0.62
N LEU A 234 -19.95 -5.50 0.54
CA LEU A 234 -19.54 -4.88 -0.74
C LEU A 234 -18.74 -5.86 -1.59
N LEU A 235 -17.89 -6.65 -0.94
CA LEU A 235 -17.06 -7.65 -1.62
C LEU A 235 -17.65 -9.05 -1.61
N GLU A 236 -18.75 -9.24 -0.88
CA GLU A 236 -19.33 -10.54 -0.57
C GLU A 236 -18.30 -11.55 -0.06
N THR A 237 -17.46 -11.14 0.90
CA THR A 237 -16.37 -11.98 1.42
C THR A 237 -16.17 -11.84 2.92
N VAL A 238 -15.45 -12.80 3.51
CA VAL A 238 -14.98 -12.74 4.90
C VAL A 238 -13.59 -12.11 4.93
N GLU A 239 -13.40 -11.16 5.84
CA GLU A 239 -12.09 -10.59 6.09
C GLU A 239 -11.22 -11.55 6.91
N ALA A 240 -9.96 -11.69 6.51
CA ALA A 240 -9.01 -12.52 7.23
C ALA A 240 -8.78 -11.99 8.65
N VAL A 241 -9.04 -12.79 9.68
CA VAL A 241 -8.91 -12.36 11.07
C VAL A 241 -7.46 -12.57 11.53
N PRO A 242 -6.85 -11.64 12.30
CA PRO A 242 -5.53 -11.86 12.89
C PRO A 242 -5.52 -13.10 13.80
N CYS A 243 -4.54 -13.99 13.61
CA CYS A 243 -4.29 -15.10 14.53
C CYS A 243 -3.94 -14.57 15.93
N GLY A 244 -4.60 -15.07 16.98
CA GLY A 244 -4.34 -14.64 18.36
C GLY A 244 -2.89 -14.89 18.84
N SER A 245 -2.15 -15.81 18.20
CA SER A 245 -0.76 -16.10 18.54
C SER A 245 0.25 -15.26 17.76
N CYS A 246 0.18 -15.22 16.42
CA CYS A 246 1.20 -14.56 15.58
C CYS A 246 0.74 -13.28 14.91
N GLN A 247 -0.53 -12.89 15.09
CA GLN A 247 -1.18 -11.72 14.50
C GLN A 247 -1.24 -11.71 12.95
N ARG A 248 -0.78 -12.78 12.29
CA ARG A 248 -0.91 -12.91 10.83
C ARG A 248 -2.38 -13.07 10.45
N PRO A 249 -2.88 -12.34 9.43
CA PRO A 249 -4.21 -12.54 8.88
C PRO A 249 -4.39 -13.97 8.40
N THR A 250 -5.50 -14.62 8.74
CA THR A 250 -5.82 -15.96 8.25
C THR A 250 -7.33 -16.15 8.06
N LEU A 251 -7.69 -16.98 7.08
CA LEU A 251 -9.02 -17.58 6.94
C LEU A 251 -9.00 -19.06 7.33
N ALA A 252 -7.81 -19.61 7.57
CA ALA A 252 -7.60 -20.99 7.97
C ALA A 252 -7.25 -21.09 9.45
N TRP A 253 -7.81 -22.09 10.11
CA TRP A 253 -7.69 -22.32 11.55
C TRP A 253 -7.36 -23.77 11.84
N GLY A 254 -6.38 -23.97 12.72
CA GLY A 254 -6.09 -25.21 13.37
C GLY A 254 -6.39 -25.12 14.86
N ALA A 255 -6.54 -26.27 15.51
CA ALA A 255 -6.68 -26.34 16.95
C ALA A 255 -5.29 -26.28 17.62
N ALA A 256 -5.15 -25.42 18.64
CA ALA A 256 -4.01 -25.42 19.55
C ALA A 256 -4.33 -26.13 20.87
N VAL A 257 -3.29 -26.42 21.65
CA VAL A 257 -3.43 -26.90 23.04
C VAL A 257 -4.28 -25.88 23.83
N ARG A 258 -5.30 -26.36 24.55
CA ARG A 258 -6.32 -25.58 25.31
C ARG A 258 -7.49 -25.00 24.50
N ALA A 259 -7.96 -25.70 23.47
CA ALA A 259 -9.22 -25.34 22.79
C ALA A 259 -9.25 -23.90 22.24
N ARG A 260 -8.11 -23.43 21.70
CA ARG A 260 -8.00 -22.15 20.99
C ARG A 260 -7.79 -22.40 19.50
N LEU A 261 -8.40 -21.55 18.68
CA LEU A 261 -8.14 -21.51 17.25
C LEU A 261 -6.91 -20.65 16.96
N VAL A 262 -5.97 -21.18 16.18
CA VAL A 262 -4.78 -20.47 15.71
C VAL A 262 -4.57 -20.73 14.21
N CYS A 263 -3.75 -19.94 13.54
CA CYS A 263 -3.44 -20.22 12.13
C CYS A 263 -2.67 -21.56 11.97
N PRO A 264 -2.67 -22.17 10.76
CA PRO A 264 -2.06 -23.48 10.53
C PRO A 264 -0.56 -23.55 10.77
N GLU A 265 0.14 -22.41 10.76
CA GLU A 265 1.56 -22.34 11.10
C GLU A 265 1.77 -22.46 12.62
N CYS A 266 0.94 -21.77 13.41
CA CYS A 266 1.02 -21.80 14.87
C CYS A 266 0.52 -23.14 15.45
N SER A 267 -0.43 -23.80 14.78
CA SER A 267 -0.88 -25.13 15.22
C SER A 267 0.19 -26.20 15.00
N ARG A 268 1.00 -26.08 13.95
CA ARG A 268 2.10 -27.03 13.64
C ARG A 268 3.34 -26.81 14.50
N ASN A 269 3.71 -25.55 14.73
CA ASN A 269 5.01 -25.21 15.34
C ASN A 269 4.93 -24.83 16.82
N GLY A 270 3.74 -24.81 17.42
CA GLY A 270 3.50 -24.19 18.73
C GLY A 270 3.46 -22.65 18.64
N PRO A 271 3.11 -21.94 19.73
CA PRO A 271 2.98 -20.49 19.71
C PRO A 271 4.32 -19.84 19.33
N ALA A 272 4.33 -19.02 18.28
CA ALA A 272 5.50 -18.25 17.91
C ALA A 272 5.83 -17.25 19.04
N SER A 273 7.05 -17.30 19.55
CA SER A 273 7.56 -16.25 20.45
C SER A 273 7.48 -14.90 19.71
N PRO A 274 6.95 -13.83 20.32
CA PRO A 274 6.97 -12.51 19.69
C PRO A 274 8.43 -12.13 19.45
N ALA A 275 8.70 -11.66 18.24
CA ALA A 275 10.02 -11.30 17.70
C ALA A 275 11.03 -10.88 18.78
N GLY A 276 12.14 -11.63 18.85
CA GLY A 276 13.24 -11.37 19.77
C GLY A 276 13.70 -9.92 19.66
N LYS A 277 13.85 -9.28 20.83
CA LYS A 277 14.62 -8.06 20.98
C LYS A 277 16.00 -8.27 20.30
N PRO A 278 16.52 -7.33 19.52
CA PRO A 278 17.89 -7.43 19.03
C PRO A 278 18.82 -7.54 20.25
N SER A 279 19.69 -8.55 20.26
CA SER A 279 20.66 -8.71 21.33
C SER A 279 21.59 -7.49 21.35
N GLU A 280 21.61 -6.81 22.50
CA GLU A 280 22.67 -5.86 22.83
C GLU A 280 24.01 -6.61 22.80
N ALA A 281 24.78 -6.40 21.75
CA ALA A 281 26.18 -6.79 21.70
C ALA A 281 26.95 -5.93 22.73
N LYS A 282 27.35 -6.55 23.84
CA LYS A 282 28.28 -5.94 24.80
C LYS A 282 29.58 -5.53 24.08
N PRO A 283 30.04 -4.27 24.20
CA PRO A 283 31.34 -3.88 23.67
C PRO A 283 32.46 -4.57 24.46
N ARG A 284 33.32 -5.31 23.77
CA ARG A 284 34.59 -5.81 24.33
C ARG A 284 35.48 -4.60 24.63
N ARG A 285 35.89 -4.45 25.88
CA ARG A 285 36.94 -3.50 26.28
C ARG A 285 38.26 -3.88 25.59
N PRO A 286 39.00 -2.92 25.02
CA PRO A 286 40.37 -3.18 24.56
C PRO A 286 41.29 -3.42 25.77
N ARG A 287 42.19 -4.38 25.62
CA ARG A 287 43.40 -4.53 26.45
C ARG A 287 44.52 -3.72 25.82
#